data_AF-A0A9W3X999-F1
#
_entry.id   AF-A0A9W3X999-F1
#
_cell.length_a   1.000
_cell.length_b   1.000
_cell.length_c   1.000
_cell.angle_alpha   90.00
_cell.angle_beta   90.00
_cell.angle_gamma   90.00
#
_symmetry.space_group_name_H-M   'P 1'
#
loop_
_entity.id
_entity.type
_entity.pdbx_description
1 polymer ?
#
loop_
_entity_poly.entity_id
_entity_poly.type
_entity_poly.pdbx_seq_one_letter_code
_entity_poly.pdbx_strand_id
1 'polypeptide(L)'
;MFKLKENEKLDCCNVLMSPSFPDNPYGVLIQTIEDNRYFVTFSGYANEKAPQTDDEFYDFAENLSISNVTDFLNKAEGITDIKTYKIPYQVRRRFDLVNNVPEGLLVVGDAQCRFDPVFGQGVSVAAMEAHQLQLLLQGRKQLDKTFTQQFYKKAANIIETPWDMTTTEISRHPQLKRELTTKQKFQLWYTKQIYRLSASNSDVYIRLVRVMNLIRSPFHLFHPKVLLSVLLNRK
;
A
#
# COMPACT_ATOMS: atom_id res chain seq x y z
N MET A 1 -7.64 2.05 -18.94
CA MET A 1 -8.48 0.88 -18.62
C MET A 1 -8.43 -0.06 -19.80
N PHE A 2 -8.64 -1.35 -19.56
CA PHE A 2 -8.55 -2.38 -20.57
C PHE A 2 -9.81 -3.25 -20.61
N LYS A 3 -10.10 -3.80 -21.78
CA LYS A 3 -11.11 -4.85 -21.98
C LYS A 3 -10.50 -5.98 -22.79
N LEU A 4 -10.88 -7.22 -22.53
CA LEU A 4 -10.44 -8.35 -23.35
C LEU A 4 -11.06 -8.25 -24.74
N LYS A 5 -10.25 -8.51 -25.78
CA LYS A 5 -10.68 -8.51 -27.18
C LYS A 5 -11.71 -9.61 -27.47
N GLU A 6 -11.59 -10.73 -26.76
CA GLU A 6 -12.51 -11.86 -26.81
C GLU A 6 -13.09 -12.15 -25.42
N ASN A 7 -14.25 -12.81 -25.37
CA ASN A 7 -14.85 -13.29 -24.11
C ASN A 7 -14.09 -14.52 -23.58
N GLU A 8 -12.78 -14.40 -23.40
CA GLU A 8 -11.95 -15.41 -22.74
C GLU A 8 -12.02 -15.25 -21.22
N LYS A 9 -11.96 -16.37 -20.50
CA LYS A 9 -11.84 -16.37 -19.05
C LYS A 9 -10.36 -16.46 -18.69
N LEU A 10 -9.82 -15.42 -18.06
CA LEU A 10 -8.45 -15.45 -17.54
C LEU A 10 -8.36 -16.39 -16.34
N ASP A 11 -7.24 -17.11 -16.24
CA ASP A 11 -6.93 -17.97 -15.08
C ASP A 11 -6.69 -17.15 -13.80
N CYS A 12 -6.26 -15.89 -13.93
CA CYS A 12 -6.00 -14.98 -12.83
C CYS A 12 -6.84 -13.70 -12.92
N CYS A 13 -7.60 -13.40 -11.86
CA CYS A 13 -8.44 -12.19 -11.80
C CYS A 13 -7.64 -10.94 -11.38
N ASN A 14 -6.51 -11.10 -10.69
CA ASN A 14 -5.66 -9.98 -10.27
C ASN A 14 -4.20 -10.41 -10.27
N VAL A 15 -3.32 -9.52 -10.70
CA VAL A 15 -1.86 -9.70 -10.65
C VAL A 15 -1.27 -8.50 -9.91
N LEU A 16 -0.52 -8.75 -8.84
CA LEU A 16 0.25 -7.73 -8.15
C LEU A 16 1.70 -8.19 -8.11
N MET A 17 2.59 -7.36 -8.65
CA MET A 17 4.02 -7.52 -8.52
C MET A 17 4.61 -6.26 -7.92
N SER A 18 5.32 -6.44 -6.80
CA SER A 18 6.06 -5.36 -6.17
C SER A 18 7.44 -5.22 -6.80
N PRO A 19 8.04 -4.03 -6.77
CA PRO A 19 9.44 -3.84 -7.14
C PRO A 19 10.39 -4.77 -6.37
N SER A 20 11.42 -5.24 -7.06
CA SER A 20 12.49 -6.05 -6.50
C SER A 20 13.78 -5.24 -6.52
N PHE A 21 13.98 -4.36 -5.54
CA PHE A 21 15.21 -3.57 -5.46
C PHE A 21 16.44 -4.41 -5.13
N PRO A 22 17.60 -4.12 -5.73
CA PRO A 22 17.85 -3.03 -6.70
C PRO A 22 17.54 -3.39 -8.17
N ASP A 23 17.26 -4.67 -8.46
CA ASP A 23 17.25 -5.23 -9.81
C ASP A 23 16.08 -4.76 -10.68
N ASN A 24 14.89 -4.62 -10.10
CA ASN A 24 13.69 -4.12 -10.77
C ASN A 24 13.01 -3.03 -9.92
N PRO A 25 13.07 -1.75 -10.33
CA PRO A 25 12.47 -0.65 -9.57
C PRO A 25 10.97 -0.48 -9.79
N TYR A 26 10.36 -1.32 -10.63
CA TYR A 26 8.99 -1.17 -11.07
C TYR A 26 8.06 -2.24 -10.50
N GLY A 27 6.82 -1.83 -10.25
CA GLY A 27 5.72 -2.71 -9.90
C GLY A 27 4.65 -2.68 -10.98
N VAL A 28 3.80 -3.71 -10.97
CA VAL A 28 2.62 -3.78 -11.83
C VAL A 28 1.43 -4.28 -11.02
N LEU A 29 0.26 -3.69 -11.29
CA LEU A 29 -1.03 -4.14 -10.80
C LEU A 29 -1.98 -4.29 -11.97
N ILE A 30 -2.47 -5.51 -12.19
CA ILE A 30 -3.63 -5.80 -13.03
C ILE A 30 -4.78 -6.11 -12.08
N GLN A 31 -5.83 -5.31 -12.13
CA GLN A 31 -6.99 -5.44 -11.26
C GLN A 31 -8.27 -5.56 -12.08
N THR A 32 -9.08 -6.57 -11.80
CA THR A 32 -10.43 -6.67 -12.36
C THR A 32 -11.34 -5.63 -11.72
N ILE A 33 -12.13 -4.94 -12.54
CA ILE A 33 -13.22 -4.05 -12.14
C ILE A 33 -14.53 -4.53 -12.78
N GLU A 34 -15.65 -3.88 -12.46
CA GLU A 34 -16.97 -4.24 -12.97
C GLU A 34 -17.03 -4.23 -14.50
N ASP A 35 -17.95 -5.03 -15.06
CA ASP A 35 -18.24 -5.13 -16.49
C ASP A 35 -17.10 -5.71 -17.35
N ASN A 36 -16.35 -6.68 -16.80
CA ASN A 36 -15.22 -7.34 -17.48
C ASN A 36 -14.16 -6.34 -17.96
N ARG A 37 -13.89 -5.31 -17.15
CA ARG A 37 -12.86 -4.31 -17.39
C ARG A 37 -11.71 -4.50 -16.42
N TYR A 38 -10.56 -3.91 -16.77
CA TYR A 38 -9.35 -4.06 -15.99
C TYR A 38 -8.60 -2.73 -15.87
N PHE A 39 -8.03 -2.48 -14.70
CA PHE A 39 -6.96 -1.50 -14.55
C PHE A 39 -5.62 -2.20 -14.71
N VAL A 40 -4.74 -1.61 -15.51
CA VAL A 40 -3.32 -1.96 -15.55
C VAL A 40 -2.56 -0.73 -15.12
N THR A 41 -1.82 -0.86 -14.03
CA THR A 41 -1.07 0.24 -13.42
C THR A 41 0.37 -0.19 -13.26
N PHE A 42 1.28 0.56 -13.88
CA PHE A 42 2.70 0.48 -13.57
C PHE A 42 3.04 1.47 -12.45
N SER A 43 3.89 1.05 -11.53
CA SER A 43 4.42 1.89 -10.46
C SER A 43 5.94 1.91 -10.51
N GLY A 44 6.53 3.03 -10.10
CA GLY A 44 7.98 3.22 -10.07
C GLY A 44 8.35 4.27 -9.04
N TYR A 45 9.61 4.27 -8.63
CA TYR A 45 10.15 5.15 -7.60
C TYR A 45 11.20 6.10 -8.18
N ALA A 46 11.74 7.01 -7.35
CA ALA A 46 12.91 7.82 -7.67
C ALA A 46 12.88 8.67 -8.96
N ASN A 47 11.69 9.12 -9.38
CA ASN A 47 11.48 9.89 -10.63
C ASN A 47 11.78 9.11 -11.92
N GLU A 48 11.70 7.79 -11.90
CA GLU A 48 11.67 7.02 -13.15
C GLU A 48 10.57 7.53 -14.09
N LYS A 49 10.85 7.51 -15.40
CA LYS A 49 9.93 8.05 -16.42
C LYS A 49 8.74 7.10 -16.58
N ALA A 50 7.54 7.58 -16.27
CA ALA A 50 6.30 6.86 -16.56
C ALA A 50 5.97 6.93 -18.06
N PRO A 51 5.42 5.86 -18.67
CA PRO A 51 4.97 5.89 -20.06
C PRO A 51 3.90 6.98 -20.26
N GLN A 52 4.04 7.74 -21.34
CA GLN A 52 3.15 8.86 -21.70
C GLN A 52 2.30 8.57 -22.94
N THR A 53 2.66 7.54 -23.71
CA THR A 53 1.94 7.10 -24.91
C THR A 53 1.58 5.63 -24.80
N ASP A 54 0.62 5.18 -25.61
CA ASP A 54 0.22 3.78 -25.64
C ASP A 54 1.41 2.88 -26.05
N ASP A 55 2.16 3.26 -27.08
CA ASP A 55 3.38 2.55 -27.51
C ASP A 55 4.38 2.44 -26.36
N GLU A 56 4.69 3.55 -25.67
CA GLU A 56 5.58 3.52 -24.49
C GLU A 56 5.04 2.61 -23.38
N PHE A 57 3.71 2.48 -23.22
CA PHE A 57 3.09 1.63 -22.20
C PHE A 57 3.24 0.14 -22.51
N TYR A 58 3.05 -0.26 -23.77
CA TYR A 58 3.27 -1.64 -24.22
C TYR A 58 4.76 -1.99 -24.18
N ASP A 59 5.62 -1.12 -24.68
CA ASP A 59 7.09 -1.28 -24.60
C ASP A 59 7.55 -1.43 -23.14
N PHE A 60 6.95 -0.65 -22.23
CA PHE A 60 7.26 -0.74 -20.81
C PHE A 60 6.93 -2.14 -20.25
N ALA A 61 5.79 -2.71 -20.64
CA ALA A 61 5.41 -4.06 -20.23
C ALA A 61 6.38 -5.14 -20.74
N GLU A 62 6.79 -5.04 -22.01
CA GLU A 62 7.76 -5.96 -22.62
C GLU A 62 9.12 -5.88 -21.94
N ASN A 63 9.61 -4.67 -21.66
CA ASN A 63 10.89 -4.44 -21.00
C ASN A 63 10.93 -5.01 -19.58
N LEU A 64 9.81 -5.02 -18.86
CA LEU A 64 9.73 -5.67 -17.54
C LEU A 64 9.88 -7.19 -17.63
N SER A 65 9.73 -7.78 -18.82
CA SER A 65 9.86 -9.23 -19.08
C SER A 65 8.96 -10.10 -18.19
N ILE A 66 7.78 -9.58 -17.83
CA ILE A 66 6.80 -10.31 -17.02
C ILE A 66 5.80 -10.96 -17.97
N SER A 67 6.02 -12.24 -18.33
CA SER A 67 5.20 -12.98 -19.32
C SER A 67 3.70 -12.74 -19.12
N ASN A 68 3.19 -12.95 -17.91
CA ASN A 68 1.75 -12.82 -17.61
C ASN A 68 1.17 -11.42 -17.90
N VAL A 69 1.98 -10.35 -17.82
CA VAL A 69 1.52 -8.98 -18.10
C VAL A 69 1.46 -8.73 -19.60
N THR A 70 2.52 -9.08 -20.32
CA THR A 70 2.58 -8.96 -21.79
C THR A 70 1.50 -9.84 -22.44
N ASP A 71 1.32 -11.06 -21.94
CA ASP A 71 0.28 -11.99 -22.40
C ASP A 71 -1.13 -11.40 -22.20
N PHE A 72 -1.38 -10.77 -21.05
CA PHE A 72 -2.64 -10.07 -20.79
C PHE A 72 -2.84 -8.90 -21.76
N LEU A 73 -1.83 -8.04 -21.92
CA LEU A 73 -1.91 -6.85 -22.77
C LEU A 73 -2.11 -7.19 -24.25
N ASN A 74 -1.54 -8.31 -24.72
CA ASN A 74 -1.76 -8.79 -26.09
C ASN A 74 -3.23 -9.20 -26.34
N LYS A 75 -3.89 -9.75 -25.32
CA LYS A 75 -5.30 -10.18 -25.35
C LYS A 75 -6.30 -9.06 -25.04
N ALA A 76 -5.82 -7.92 -24.55
CA ALA A 76 -6.64 -6.80 -24.15
C ALA A 76 -6.46 -5.59 -25.07
N GLU A 77 -7.45 -4.70 -25.09
CA GLU A 77 -7.37 -3.40 -25.75
C GLU A 77 -7.60 -2.29 -24.72
N GLY A 78 -6.85 -1.19 -24.88
CA GLY A 78 -7.05 0.03 -24.09
C GLY A 78 -8.38 0.69 -24.48
N ILE A 79 -9.24 0.93 -23.49
CA ILE A 79 -10.55 1.58 -23.69
C ILE A 79 -10.58 3.01 -23.13
N THR A 80 -9.47 3.50 -22.58
CA THR A 80 -9.29 4.89 -22.14
C THR A 80 -7.83 5.30 -22.28
N ASP A 81 -7.59 6.61 -22.39
CA ASP A 81 -6.24 7.17 -22.31
C ASP A 81 -5.50 6.74 -21.05
N ILE A 82 -4.16 6.72 -21.16
CA ILE A 82 -3.24 6.60 -20.03
C ILE A 82 -3.34 7.85 -19.16
N LYS A 83 -3.29 7.64 -17.84
CA LYS A 83 -3.20 8.72 -16.85
C LYS A 83 -1.97 8.47 -15.99
N THR A 84 -1.13 9.49 -15.84
CA THR A 84 0.01 9.48 -14.94
C THR A 84 -0.34 10.24 -13.67
N TYR A 85 -0.10 9.62 -12.51
CA TYR A 85 -0.20 10.28 -11.22
C TYR A 85 1.12 10.17 -10.48
N LYS A 86 1.60 11.29 -9.92
CA LYS A 86 2.86 11.35 -9.19
C LYS A 86 2.62 11.73 -7.75
N ILE A 87 3.15 10.91 -6.84
CA ILE A 87 3.19 11.23 -5.40
C ILE A 87 4.57 11.80 -5.10
N PRO A 88 4.69 13.11 -4.87
CA PRO A 88 5.99 13.76 -4.74
C PRO A 88 6.68 13.39 -3.42
N TYR A 89 5.91 13.13 -2.36
CA TYR A 89 6.43 12.78 -1.04
C TYR A 89 5.35 12.12 -0.18
N GLN A 90 5.80 11.34 0.81
CA GLN A 90 4.98 10.88 1.92
C GLN A 90 5.00 11.94 3.03
N VAL A 91 3.84 12.27 3.60
CA VAL A 91 3.71 13.24 4.69
C VAL A 91 2.72 12.74 5.74
N ARG A 92 3.11 12.83 7.01
CA ARG A 92 2.22 12.62 8.16
C ARG A 92 2.19 13.88 9.00
N ARG A 93 1.05 14.56 9.04
CA ARG A 93 0.85 15.74 9.88
C ARG A 93 0.46 15.29 11.29
N ARG A 94 1.33 15.56 12.26
CA ARG A 94 1.18 15.12 13.66
C ARG A 94 0.34 16.10 14.48
N PHE A 95 -0.93 16.29 14.08
CA PHE A 95 -1.88 17.10 14.84
C PHE A 95 -2.11 16.58 16.26
N ASP A 96 -1.86 15.29 16.52
CA ASP A 96 -1.86 14.67 17.84
C ASP A 96 -0.80 15.23 18.80
N LEU A 97 0.25 15.88 18.27
CA LEU A 97 1.33 16.51 19.04
C LEU A 97 1.17 18.04 19.17
N VAL A 98 0.12 18.63 18.59
CA VAL A 98 -0.10 20.08 18.61
C VAL A 98 -0.91 20.45 19.86
N ASN A 99 -0.35 21.33 20.70
CA ASN A 99 -0.99 21.72 21.97
C ASN A 99 -2.28 22.54 21.78
N ASN A 100 -2.33 23.40 20.76
CA ASN A 100 -3.39 24.37 20.51
C ASN A 100 -3.97 24.21 19.10
N VAL A 101 -4.59 23.06 18.84
CA VAL A 101 -5.34 22.88 17.59
C VAL A 101 -6.62 23.73 17.64
N PRO A 102 -7.00 24.43 16.55
CA PRO A 102 -8.24 25.20 16.49
C PRO A 102 -9.47 24.31 16.80
N GLU A 103 -10.40 24.84 17.59
CA GLU A 103 -11.67 24.16 17.85
C GLU A 103 -12.52 24.10 16.57
N GLY A 104 -13.26 23.00 16.40
CA GLY A 104 -14.13 22.81 15.24
C GLY A 104 -13.44 22.50 13.91
N LEU A 105 -12.10 22.44 13.87
CA LEU A 105 -11.34 22.07 12.68
C LEU A 105 -10.80 20.63 12.77
N LEU A 106 -11.33 19.77 11.90
CA LEU A 106 -10.85 18.39 11.74
C LEU A 106 -10.24 18.19 10.36
N VAL A 107 -9.03 17.66 10.34
CA VAL A 107 -8.33 17.25 9.11
C VAL A 107 -8.32 15.73 9.05
N VAL A 108 -8.71 15.15 7.92
CA VAL A 108 -8.86 13.69 7.72
C VAL A 108 -8.28 13.23 6.38
N GLY A 109 -8.07 11.92 6.24
CA GLY A 109 -7.57 11.27 5.03
C GLY A 109 -6.20 11.79 4.60
N ASP A 110 -6.00 11.91 3.29
CA ASP A 110 -4.76 12.41 2.67
C ASP A 110 -4.34 13.81 3.13
N ALA A 111 -5.29 14.62 3.60
CA ALA A 111 -4.97 15.93 4.17
C ALA A 111 -4.24 15.80 5.53
N GLN A 112 -4.51 14.73 6.29
CA GLN A 112 -3.80 14.43 7.53
C GLN A 112 -2.53 13.60 7.26
N CYS A 113 -2.66 12.53 6.48
CA CYS A 113 -1.55 11.62 6.20
C CYS A 113 -1.63 11.11 4.76
N ARG A 114 -0.61 11.40 3.95
CA ARG A 114 -0.41 10.83 2.63
C ARG A 114 0.80 9.93 2.68
N PHE A 115 0.60 8.64 2.49
CA PHE A 115 1.68 7.65 2.42
C PHE A 115 1.74 7.01 1.03
N ASP A 116 2.77 6.18 0.82
CA ASP A 116 2.96 5.41 -0.41
C ASP A 116 1.78 4.43 -0.63
N PRO A 117 1.13 4.44 -1.81
CA PRO A 117 -0.02 3.59 -2.10
C PRO A 117 0.35 2.12 -2.37
N VAL A 118 1.62 1.71 -2.21
CA VAL A 118 2.11 0.33 -2.43
C VAL A 118 1.23 -0.77 -1.82
N PHE A 119 0.53 -0.48 -0.72
CA PHE A 119 -0.38 -1.43 -0.07
C PHE A 119 -1.89 -1.12 -0.24
N GLY A 120 -2.26 -0.08 -0.98
CA GLY A 120 -3.66 0.28 -1.24
C GLY A 120 -4.46 0.70 0.01
N GLN A 121 -3.79 1.20 1.06
CA GLN A 121 -4.43 1.40 2.38
C GLN A 121 -5.14 2.75 2.57
N GLY A 122 -4.95 3.72 1.66
CA GLY A 122 -5.41 5.11 1.85
C GLY A 122 -6.91 5.25 2.11
N VAL A 123 -7.74 4.64 1.27
CA VAL A 123 -9.21 4.70 1.41
C VAL A 123 -9.67 4.03 2.71
N SER A 124 -9.09 2.88 3.05
CA SER A 124 -9.40 2.17 4.30
C SER A 124 -9.04 3.01 5.53
N VAL A 125 -7.89 3.68 5.53
CA VAL A 125 -7.49 4.59 6.62
C VAL A 125 -8.46 5.76 6.75
N ALA A 126 -8.80 6.42 5.64
CA ALA A 126 -9.77 7.53 5.66
C ALA A 126 -11.15 7.07 6.17
N ALA A 127 -11.61 5.86 5.79
CA ALA A 127 -12.85 5.28 6.28
C ALA A 127 -12.79 4.97 7.79
N MET A 128 -11.66 4.45 8.28
CA MET A 128 -11.44 4.19 9.71
C MET A 128 -11.43 5.50 10.52
N GLU A 129 -10.82 6.57 10.00
CA GLU A 129 -10.86 7.90 10.62
C GLU A 129 -12.29 8.44 10.68
N ALA A 130 -13.06 8.33 9.59
CA ALA A 130 -14.46 8.75 9.54
C ALA A 130 -15.33 7.94 10.52
N HIS A 131 -15.12 6.64 10.63
CA HIS A 131 -15.82 5.80 11.60
C HIS A 131 -15.44 6.19 13.04
N GLN A 132 -14.17 6.48 13.31
CA GLN A 132 -13.73 6.91 14.61
C GLN A 132 -14.30 8.29 14.99
N LEU A 133 -14.45 9.19 14.02
CA LEU A 133 -15.16 10.45 14.18
C LEU A 133 -16.63 10.21 14.56
N GLN A 134 -17.33 9.31 13.85
CA GLN A 134 -18.71 8.94 14.18
C GLN A 134 -18.84 8.47 15.64
N LEU A 135 -17.96 7.58 16.11
CA LEU A 135 -17.96 7.10 17.49
C LEU A 135 -17.74 8.21 18.51
N LEU A 136 -16.88 9.18 18.21
CA LEU A 136 -16.61 10.31 19.12
C LEU A 136 -17.76 11.31 19.16
N LEU A 137 -18.54 11.44 18.09
CA LEU A 137 -19.72 12.30 18.02
C LEU A 137 -20.92 11.71 18.77
N GLN A 138 -21.01 10.39 18.88
CA GLN A 138 -22.11 9.71 19.57
C GLN A 138 -22.23 10.18 21.04
N GLY A 139 -23.39 10.70 21.40
CA GLY A 139 -23.70 11.13 22.77
C GLY A 139 -23.02 12.42 23.24
N ARG A 140 -22.26 13.11 22.37
CA ARG A 140 -21.66 14.41 22.71
C ARG A 140 -22.61 15.57 22.45
N LYS A 141 -22.62 16.53 23.38
CA LYS A 141 -23.35 17.79 23.28
C LYS A 141 -22.48 18.97 22.83
N GLN A 142 -21.16 18.86 22.97
CA GLN A 142 -20.20 19.93 22.68
C GLN A 142 -18.98 19.38 21.94
N LEU A 143 -18.47 20.18 21.00
CA LEU A 143 -17.29 19.89 20.17
C LEU A 143 -16.14 20.81 20.56
N ASP A 144 -15.70 20.68 21.80
CA ASP A 144 -14.66 21.49 22.41
C ASP A 144 -13.24 21.08 21.96
N LYS A 145 -12.22 21.78 22.48
CA LYS A 145 -10.82 21.39 22.30
C LYS A 145 -10.54 19.93 22.69
N THR A 146 -11.20 19.42 23.74
CA THR A 146 -11.03 18.04 24.21
C THR A 146 -11.48 17.03 23.15
N PHE A 147 -12.63 17.25 22.52
CA PHE A 147 -13.10 16.44 21.40
C PHE A 147 -12.07 16.41 20.26
N THR A 148 -11.59 17.58 19.85
CA THR A 148 -10.63 17.74 18.75
C THR A 148 -9.32 17.00 19.05
N GLN A 149 -8.78 17.14 20.27
CA GLN A 149 -7.59 16.41 20.70
C GLN A 149 -7.79 14.89 20.75
N GLN A 150 -8.96 14.43 21.21
CA GLN A 150 -9.27 13.00 21.24
C GLN A 150 -9.36 12.41 19.82
N PHE A 151 -9.96 13.14 18.88
CA PHE A 151 -10.00 12.74 17.48
C PHE A 151 -8.57 12.54 16.92
N TYR A 152 -7.70 13.54 17.05
CA TYR A 152 -6.34 13.43 16.51
C TYR A 152 -5.50 12.34 17.17
N LYS A 153 -5.65 12.11 18.48
CA LYS A 153 -5.00 10.97 19.16
C LYS A 153 -5.48 9.62 18.58
N LYS A 154 -6.78 9.47 18.34
CA LYS A 154 -7.32 8.22 17.76
C LYS A 154 -6.92 8.04 16.30
N ALA A 155 -6.98 9.10 15.49
CA ALA A 155 -6.51 9.09 14.11
C ALA A 155 -5.02 8.76 14.02
N ALA A 156 -4.19 9.30 14.92
CA ALA A 156 -2.76 8.99 14.97
C ALA A 156 -2.49 7.49 15.20
N ASN A 157 -3.29 6.82 16.04
CA ASN A 157 -3.20 5.37 16.25
C ASN A 157 -3.62 4.57 15.02
N ILE A 158 -4.65 5.02 14.29
CA ILE A 158 -5.10 4.39 13.03
C ILE A 158 -3.99 4.48 11.97
N ILE A 159 -3.39 5.66 11.83
CA ILE A 159 -2.32 5.94 10.84
C ILE A 159 -1.01 5.21 11.17
N GLU A 160 -0.73 4.91 12.44
CA GLU A 160 0.58 4.42 12.87
C GLU A 160 1.04 3.17 12.12
N THR A 161 0.18 2.16 12.00
CA THR A 161 0.53 0.90 11.32
C THR A 161 0.79 1.09 9.83
N PRO A 162 -0.15 1.67 9.04
CA PRO A 162 0.11 1.99 7.62
C PRO A 162 1.39 2.80 7.42
N TRP A 163 1.61 3.82 8.24
CA TRP A 163 2.79 4.67 8.16
C TRP A 163 4.10 3.91 8.41
N ASP A 164 4.17 3.10 9.46
CA ASP A 164 5.35 2.28 9.75
C ASP A 164 5.61 1.25 8.62
N MET A 165 4.55 0.67 8.04
CA MET A 165 4.66 -0.27 6.92
C MET A 165 5.23 0.40 5.67
N THR A 166 4.65 1.51 5.22
CA THR A 166 5.09 2.19 3.99
C THR A 166 6.47 2.83 4.13
N THR A 167 6.79 3.39 5.30
CA THR A 167 8.14 3.94 5.57
C THR A 167 9.21 2.87 5.71
N THR A 168 8.84 1.66 6.15
CA THR A 168 9.74 0.50 6.12
C THR A 168 9.95 0.02 4.69
N GLU A 169 8.89 -0.12 3.90
CA GLU A 169 8.97 -0.61 2.52
C GLU A 169 9.84 0.29 1.63
N ILE A 170 9.64 1.61 1.68
CA ILE A 170 10.44 2.57 0.90
C ILE A 170 11.92 2.57 1.26
N SER A 171 12.26 2.15 2.50
CA SER A 171 13.66 2.05 2.96
C SER A 171 14.44 0.94 2.26
N ARG A 172 13.77 0.06 1.51
CA ARG A 172 14.42 -0.91 0.61
C ARG A 172 15.08 -0.26 -0.60
N HIS A 173 14.69 0.97 -0.95
CA HIS A 173 15.16 1.64 -2.15
C HIS A 173 16.59 2.19 -1.97
N PRO A 174 17.59 1.76 -2.77
CA PRO A 174 19.00 2.05 -2.54
C PRO A 174 19.35 3.55 -2.65
N GLN A 175 18.64 4.30 -3.50
CA GLN A 175 18.86 5.73 -3.68
C GLN A 175 18.23 6.60 -2.58
N LEU A 176 17.28 6.06 -1.80
CA LEU A 176 16.61 6.79 -0.71
C LEU A 176 17.39 6.59 0.59
N LYS A 177 18.69 6.91 0.55
CA LYS A 177 19.64 6.74 1.66
C LYS A 177 19.15 7.50 2.89
N ARG A 178 18.58 6.77 3.83
CA ARG A 178 18.27 7.24 5.18
C ARG A 178 18.98 6.35 6.18
N GLU A 179 19.54 6.95 7.23
CA GLU A 179 20.04 6.18 8.36
C GLU A 179 18.88 5.46 9.03
N LEU A 180 18.90 4.14 8.96
CA LEU A 180 17.89 3.29 9.57
C LEU A 180 18.22 3.06 11.04
N THR A 181 17.23 3.28 11.89
CA THR A 181 17.29 2.89 13.29
C THR A 181 17.43 1.37 13.42
N THR A 182 17.93 0.88 14.56
CA THR A 182 18.01 -0.57 14.83
C THR A 182 16.64 -1.25 14.71
N LYS A 183 15.56 -0.58 15.14
CA LYS A 183 14.17 -1.04 14.96
C LYS A 183 13.85 -1.26 13.48
N GLN A 184 14.13 -0.27 12.63
CA GLN A 184 13.82 -0.34 11.19
C GLN A 184 14.64 -1.42 10.48
N LYS A 185 15.92 -1.59 10.84
CA LYS A 185 16.76 -2.69 10.32
C LYS A 185 16.17 -4.06 10.64
N PHE A 186 15.71 -4.24 11.89
CA PHE A 186 15.02 -5.47 12.28
C PHE A 186 13.70 -5.66 11.53
N GLN A 187 12.88 -4.60 11.41
CA GLN A 187 11.62 -4.64 10.67
C GLN A 187 11.84 -5.05 9.21
N LEU A 188 12.79 -4.44 8.51
CA LEU A 188 13.15 -4.81 7.12
C LEU A 188 13.55 -6.28 7.01
N TRP A 189 14.46 -6.72 7.88
CA TRP A 189 14.90 -8.11 7.89
C TRP A 189 13.73 -9.06 8.13
N TYR A 190 12.88 -8.78 9.11
CA TYR A 190 11.76 -9.63 9.47
C TYR A 190 10.71 -9.68 8.35
N THR A 191 10.34 -8.53 7.79
CA THR A 191 9.40 -8.44 6.66
C THR A 191 9.91 -9.24 5.46
N LYS A 192 11.22 -9.19 5.16
CA LYS A 192 11.82 -10.04 4.11
C LYS A 192 11.60 -11.53 4.38
N GLN A 193 11.72 -11.99 5.62
CA GLN A 193 11.46 -13.39 5.97
C GLN A 193 9.98 -13.74 5.81
N ILE A 194 9.08 -12.86 6.23
CA ILE A 194 7.63 -13.04 6.08
C ILE A 194 7.25 -13.14 4.59
N TYR A 195 7.73 -12.25 3.73
CA TYR A 195 7.47 -12.32 2.29
C TYR A 195 7.97 -13.64 1.70
N ARG A 196 9.20 -14.05 2.02
CA ARG A 196 9.76 -15.33 1.55
C ARG A 196 8.94 -16.54 2.00
N LEU A 197 8.53 -16.57 3.27
CA LEU A 197 7.69 -17.65 3.81
C LEU A 197 6.28 -17.65 3.21
N SER A 198 5.72 -16.48 2.94
CA SER A 198 4.37 -16.35 2.38
C SER A 198 4.25 -16.99 0.99
N ALA A 199 5.36 -17.12 0.26
CA ALA A 199 5.40 -17.79 -1.04
C ALA A 199 5.15 -19.31 -0.96
N SER A 200 5.39 -19.94 0.19
CA SER A 200 5.28 -21.40 0.36
C SER A 200 4.46 -21.86 1.55
N ASN A 201 4.06 -20.95 2.45
CA ASN A 201 3.26 -21.24 3.63
C ASN A 201 1.97 -20.41 3.64
N SER A 202 0.85 -21.09 3.43
CA SER A 202 -0.48 -20.48 3.34
C SER A 202 -0.94 -19.82 4.66
N ASP A 203 -0.57 -20.36 5.83
CA ASP A 203 -0.90 -19.72 7.12
C ASP A 203 -0.18 -18.38 7.25
N VAL A 204 1.12 -18.33 6.93
CA VAL A 204 1.89 -17.08 6.95
C VAL A 204 1.34 -16.07 5.93
N TYR A 205 0.99 -16.53 4.73
CA TYR A 205 0.37 -15.70 3.70
C TYR A 205 -0.96 -15.10 4.17
N ILE A 206 -1.88 -15.90 4.72
CA ILE A 206 -3.18 -15.42 5.22
C ILE A 206 -2.97 -14.39 6.35
N ARG A 207 -1.98 -14.61 7.23
CA ARG A 207 -1.63 -13.65 8.28
C ARG A 207 -1.13 -12.33 7.69
N LEU A 208 -0.24 -12.39 6.70
CA LEU A 208 0.28 -11.22 6.00
C LEU A 208 -0.85 -10.44 5.34
N VAL A 209 -1.70 -11.10 4.55
CA VAL A 209 -2.84 -10.46 3.89
C VAL A 209 -3.77 -9.78 4.89
N ARG A 210 -4.07 -10.41 6.03
CA ARG A 210 -4.89 -9.79 7.08
C ARG A 210 -4.27 -8.54 7.69
N VAL A 211 -2.94 -8.49 7.82
CA VAL A 211 -2.23 -7.29 8.29
C VAL A 211 -2.22 -6.21 7.22
N MET A 212 -1.92 -6.56 5.97
CA MET A 212 -1.94 -5.63 4.84
C MET A 212 -3.32 -4.98 4.63
N ASN A 213 -4.40 -5.73 4.86
CA ASN A 213 -5.78 -5.24 4.78
C ASN A 213 -6.28 -4.60 6.09
N LEU A 214 -5.40 -4.32 7.07
CA LEU A 214 -5.73 -3.68 8.35
C LEU A 214 -6.78 -4.43 9.20
N ILE A 215 -7.00 -5.71 8.92
CA ILE A 215 -7.94 -6.58 9.66
C ILE A 215 -7.32 -7.01 11.01
N ARG A 216 -5.99 -7.15 11.05
CA ARG A 216 -5.24 -7.54 12.24
C ARG A 216 -4.03 -6.64 12.43
N SER A 217 -3.63 -6.48 13.69
CA SER A 217 -2.40 -5.77 14.06
C SER A 217 -1.15 -6.45 13.48
N PRO A 218 -0.06 -5.70 13.19
CA PRO A 218 1.23 -6.26 12.80
C PRO A 218 1.78 -7.34 13.75
N PHE A 219 1.43 -7.28 15.04
CA PHE A 219 1.80 -8.31 16.02
C PHE A 219 1.28 -9.72 15.66
N HIS A 220 0.27 -9.81 14.79
CA HIS A 220 -0.23 -11.09 14.29
C HIS A 220 0.80 -11.88 13.47
N LEU A 221 1.81 -11.19 12.91
CA LEU A 221 2.96 -11.81 12.24
C LEU A 221 3.99 -12.34 13.25
N PHE A 222 4.03 -11.80 14.47
CA PHE A 222 4.94 -12.24 15.53
C PHE A 222 4.38 -13.41 16.36
N HIS A 223 3.33 -14.08 15.88
CA HIS A 223 2.77 -15.24 16.54
C HIS A 223 3.82 -16.37 16.67
N PRO A 224 3.87 -17.14 17.77
CA PRO A 224 4.92 -18.15 18.00
C PRO A 224 5.12 -19.14 16.85
N LYS A 225 4.03 -19.57 16.21
CA LYS A 225 4.10 -20.44 15.02
C LYS A 225 4.85 -19.80 13.85
N VAL A 226 4.62 -18.51 13.58
CA VAL A 226 5.29 -17.78 12.51
C VAL A 226 6.76 -17.57 12.87
N LEU A 227 7.05 -17.20 14.13
CA LEU A 227 8.43 -17.06 14.61
C LEU A 227 9.21 -18.37 14.45
N LEU A 228 8.60 -19.50 14.81
CA LEU A 228 9.19 -20.81 14.62
C LEU A 228 9.45 -21.09 13.13
N SER A 229 8.50 -20.79 12.25
CA SER A 229 8.70 -20.93 10.80
C SER A 229 9.84 -20.04 10.27
N VAL A 230 9.99 -18.81 10.79
CA VAL A 230 11.11 -17.91 10.43
C VAL A 230 12.45 -18.48 10.90
N LEU A 231 12.50 -19.08 12.10
CA LEU A 231 13.72 -19.67 12.65
C LEU A 231 14.12 -20.95 11.91
N LEU A 232 13.15 -21.82 11.59
CA LEU A 232 13.37 -23.09 10.91
C LEU A 232 13.69 -22.92 9.42
N ASN A 233 13.22 -21.85 8.79
CA ASN A 233 13.47 -21.57 7.37
C ASN A 233 14.79 -20.80 7.13
N ARG A 234 15.75 -20.82 8.06
CA ARG A 234 17.11 -20.31 7.84
C ARG A 234 17.90 -21.27 6.92
N LYS A 235 17.60 -21.21 5.63
CA LYS A 235 18.48 -21.65 4.54
C LYS A 235 18.73 -20.48 3.61
#